data_AF-A0A0A0DDH5-F1
#
_entry.id   AF-A0A0A0DDH5-F1
#
_cell.length_a   1.000
_cell.length_b   1.000
_cell.length_c   1.000
_cell.angle_alpha   90.00
_cell.angle_beta   90.00
_cell.angle_gamma   90.00
#
_symmetry.space_group_name_H-M   'P 1'
#
loop_
_entity.id
_entity.type
_entity.pdbx_description
1 polymer ?
#
loop_
_entity_poly.entity_id
_entity_poly.type
_entity_poly.pdbx_seq_one_letter_code
_entity_poly.pdbx_strand_id
1 'polypeptide(L)'
;MNYMSKQTVSYYGVHWDPEGIAFLEQGKVGGNAIGWRKPSPFQVQLPTKGHHCNHQIPLQAPIPNLTHTAFFDSILDDPLVRVMLPIPKTDTGVYFVAETDPNMVELLVMLSTMSSPIFNVVSPMWSIDPKVWVKRLYNSNIQPQVLHGVRPADTDKMVDLAQAAATSPSKLIFSGSEDVVVPRAAKRITTRVIPSNRDFNEILALPWESLGAYVLRKYMRRELEL
;
A
#
# COMPACT_ATOMS: atom_id res chain seq x y z
N MET A 1 1.94 -38.24 -4.91
CA MET A 1 1.32 -36.90 -4.85
C MET A 1 1.78 -36.14 -6.08
N ASN A 2 0.90 -35.91 -7.05
CA ASN A 2 1.24 -35.08 -8.20
C ASN A 2 1.46 -33.64 -7.70
N TYR A 3 2.68 -33.15 -7.81
CA TYR A 3 2.96 -31.73 -7.66
C TYR A 3 2.25 -31.02 -8.81
N MET A 4 1.08 -30.44 -8.55
CA MET A 4 0.54 -29.44 -9.46
C MET A 4 1.58 -28.34 -9.59
N SER A 5 2.01 -28.06 -10.82
CA SER A 5 2.92 -26.97 -11.12
C SER A 5 2.29 -25.67 -10.63
N LYS A 6 2.99 -24.95 -9.75
CA LYS A 6 2.52 -23.66 -9.26
C LYS A 6 2.40 -22.67 -10.43
N GLN A 7 1.35 -21.85 -10.39
CA GLN A 7 1.18 -20.74 -11.32
C GLN A 7 2.18 -19.63 -10.99
N THR A 8 2.98 -19.25 -11.98
CA THR A 8 3.93 -18.13 -11.83
C THR A 8 3.20 -16.79 -11.88
N VAL A 9 3.50 -15.91 -10.93
CA VAL A 9 2.98 -14.53 -10.86
C VAL A 9 4.14 -13.54 -10.70
N SER A 10 3.99 -12.31 -11.21
CA SER A 10 5.11 -11.37 -11.37
C SER A 10 5.34 -10.40 -10.19
N TYR A 11 4.55 -10.50 -9.12
CA TYR A 11 4.63 -9.62 -7.96
C TYR A 11 4.15 -10.31 -6.68
N TYR A 12 4.58 -9.81 -5.52
CA TYR A 12 4.05 -10.19 -4.22
C TYR A 12 2.70 -9.52 -3.93
N GLY A 13 1.98 -10.02 -2.93
CA GLY A 13 0.69 -9.48 -2.50
C GLY A 13 -0.47 -10.42 -2.81
N VAL A 14 -1.64 -9.88 -3.15
CA VAL A 14 -2.88 -10.69 -3.27
C VAL A 14 -3.06 -11.24 -4.67
N HIS A 15 -3.32 -12.54 -4.75
CA HIS A 15 -3.65 -13.27 -5.97
C HIS A 15 -4.90 -14.12 -5.75
N TRP A 16 -5.78 -14.20 -6.74
CA TRP A 16 -7.02 -14.97 -6.68
C TRP A 16 -6.89 -16.24 -7.50
N ASP A 17 -7.18 -17.39 -6.90
CA ASP A 17 -7.24 -18.65 -7.64
C ASP A 17 -8.53 -18.75 -8.48
N PRO A 18 -8.63 -19.73 -9.41
CA PRO A 18 -9.84 -19.91 -10.23
C PRO A 18 -11.10 -20.25 -9.43
N GLU A 19 -10.97 -20.74 -8.19
CA GLU A 19 -12.08 -21.02 -7.28
C GLU A 19 -12.55 -19.75 -6.53
N GLY A 20 -11.86 -18.63 -6.72
CA GLY A 20 -12.19 -17.35 -6.09
C GLY A 20 -11.60 -17.19 -4.68
N ILE A 21 -10.60 -17.99 -4.31
CA ILE A 21 -9.90 -17.88 -3.03
C ILE A 21 -8.70 -16.94 -3.17
N ALA A 22 -8.62 -15.93 -2.31
CA ALA A 22 -7.48 -15.03 -2.24
C ALA A 22 -6.32 -15.65 -1.44
N PHE A 23 -5.11 -15.57 -2.01
CA PHE A 23 -3.85 -15.88 -1.37
C PHE A 23 -2.98 -14.63 -1.30
N LEU A 24 -2.46 -14.35 -0.11
CA LEU A 24 -1.43 -13.35 0.12
C LEU A 24 -0.07 -14.02 -0.03
N GLU A 25 0.63 -13.71 -1.12
CA GLU A 25 2.01 -14.12 -1.37
C GLU A 25 2.97 -13.14 -0.71
N GLN A 26 3.67 -13.60 0.33
CA GLN A 26 4.71 -12.86 1.03
C GLN A 26 5.89 -13.77 1.35
N GLY A 27 7.11 -13.31 1.05
CA GLY A 27 8.33 -14.09 1.32
C GLY A 27 8.31 -15.48 0.68
N LYS A 28 8.35 -16.55 1.49
CA LYS A 28 8.46 -17.94 1.03
C LYS A 28 7.14 -18.71 0.95
N VAL A 29 6.08 -18.23 1.60
CA VAL A 29 4.82 -19.00 1.75
C VAL A 29 3.62 -18.07 1.60
N GLY A 30 2.68 -18.46 0.74
CA GLY A 30 1.38 -17.82 0.62
C GLY A 30 0.37 -18.31 1.66
N GLY A 31 -0.47 -17.40 2.17
CA GLY A 31 -1.54 -17.70 3.11
C GLY A 31 -2.90 -17.17 2.64
N ASN A 32 -4.00 -17.79 3.05
CA ASN A 32 -5.36 -17.31 2.75
C ASN A 32 -6.05 -16.78 4.02
N ALA A 33 -7.09 -15.95 3.82
CA ALA A 33 -7.84 -15.32 4.93
C ALA A 33 -9.03 -16.17 5.43
N ILE A 34 -9.32 -17.30 4.79
CA ILE A 34 -10.42 -18.22 5.13
C ILE A 34 -9.99 -19.35 6.08
N GLY A 35 -8.71 -19.38 6.49
CA GLY A 35 -8.18 -20.34 7.46
C GLY A 35 -8.00 -21.77 6.91
N TRP A 36 -8.12 -21.96 5.60
CA TRP A 36 -7.96 -23.28 4.99
C TRP A 36 -6.49 -23.68 4.92
N ARG A 37 -6.21 -24.95 5.21
CA ARG A 37 -4.87 -25.56 5.06
C ARG A 37 -4.56 -25.94 3.61
N LYS A 38 -5.09 -25.19 2.62
CA LYS A 38 -4.77 -25.36 1.20
C LYS A 38 -3.45 -24.62 0.92
N PRO A 39 -2.41 -25.29 0.37
CA PRO A 39 -1.19 -24.60 -0.02
C PRO A 39 -1.50 -23.62 -1.15
N SER A 40 -0.80 -22.49 -1.18
CA SER A 40 -0.96 -21.54 -2.27
C SER A 40 -0.58 -22.17 -3.62
N PRO A 41 -1.42 -22.01 -4.66
CA PRO A 41 -1.10 -22.45 -6.01
C PRO A 41 -0.09 -21.54 -6.70
N PHE A 42 0.32 -20.42 -6.10
CA PHE A 42 1.18 -19.43 -6.74
C PHE A 42 2.66 -19.59 -6.39
N GLN A 43 3.50 -19.12 -7.31
CA GLN A 43 4.93 -18.88 -7.11
C GLN A 43 5.27 -17.50 -7.65
N VAL A 44 5.78 -16.63 -6.77
CA VAL A 44 6.22 -15.29 -7.19
C VAL A 44 7.56 -15.37 -7.90
N GLN A 45 7.63 -14.82 -9.10
CA GLN A 45 8.86 -14.58 -9.85
C GLN A 45 8.88 -13.13 -10.31
N LEU A 46 9.64 -12.31 -9.59
CA LEU A 46 9.76 -10.89 -9.92
C LEU A 46 10.44 -10.70 -11.29
N PRO A 47 10.06 -9.65 -12.05
CA PRO A 47 10.72 -9.32 -13.32
C PRO A 47 12.18 -8.91 -13.13
N THR A 48 12.56 -8.53 -11.90
CA THR A 48 13.90 -8.08 -11.54
C THR A 48 14.53 -9.02 -10.52
N LYS A 49 15.75 -9.47 -10.81
CA LYS A 49 16.52 -10.33 -9.91
C LYS A 49 16.95 -9.56 -8.66
N GLY A 50 16.94 -10.23 -7.51
CA GLY A 50 17.49 -9.72 -6.24
C GLY A 50 16.54 -8.88 -5.39
N HIS A 51 15.29 -8.67 -5.82
CA HIS A 51 14.28 -8.04 -4.98
C HIS A 51 13.55 -9.07 -4.11
N HIS A 52 13.23 -8.66 -2.89
CA HIS A 52 12.49 -9.45 -1.93
C HIS A 52 11.14 -8.78 -1.65
N CYS A 53 10.22 -9.54 -1.07
CA CYS A 53 8.96 -9.03 -0.57
C CYS A 53 9.20 -7.83 0.36
N ASN A 54 8.53 -6.71 0.09
CA ASN A 54 8.63 -5.46 0.85
C ASN A 54 7.45 -5.25 1.81
N HIS A 55 6.61 -6.28 2.01
CA HIS A 55 5.52 -6.28 2.97
C HIS A 55 5.57 -7.50 3.88
N GLN A 56 5.00 -7.32 5.08
CA GLN A 56 4.83 -8.39 6.06
C GLN A 56 3.51 -8.14 6.77
N ILE A 57 2.47 -8.84 6.33
CA ILE A 57 1.13 -8.69 6.88
C ILE A 57 0.75 -10.00 7.57
N PRO A 58 0.70 -10.02 8.91
CA PRO A 58 0.36 -11.22 9.67
C PRO A 58 -1.15 -11.49 9.56
N LEU A 59 -1.57 -12.33 8.61
CA LEU A 59 -2.99 -12.70 8.46
C LEU A 59 -3.59 -13.32 9.73
N GLN A 60 -2.76 -13.89 10.61
CA GLN A 60 -3.20 -14.47 11.88
C GLN A 60 -3.19 -13.49 13.06
N ALA A 61 -2.84 -12.21 12.84
CA ALA A 61 -2.88 -11.22 13.91
C ALA A 61 -4.30 -11.11 14.48
N PRO A 62 -4.43 -10.94 15.81
CA PRO A 62 -5.73 -10.72 16.45
C PRO A 62 -6.51 -9.58 15.81
N ILE A 63 -7.84 -9.64 15.93
CA ILE A 63 -8.69 -8.51 15.55
C ILE A 63 -8.39 -7.36 16.52
N PRO A 64 -8.15 -6.13 16.03
CA PRO A 64 -7.96 -4.97 16.88
C PRO A 64 -9.13 -4.77 17.86
N ASN A 65 -8.87 -4.14 19.01
CA ASN A 65 -9.91 -3.77 19.97
C ASN A 65 -11.02 -2.93 19.29
N LEU A 66 -12.26 -3.06 19.76
CA LEU A 66 -13.41 -2.30 19.27
C LEU A 66 -13.17 -0.78 19.24
N THR A 67 -12.50 -0.21 20.26
CA THR A 67 -12.18 1.22 20.30
C THR A 67 -11.24 1.63 19.16
N HIS A 68 -10.21 0.83 18.89
CA HIS A 68 -9.29 1.09 17.77
C HIS A 68 -9.99 0.94 16.42
N THR A 69 -10.88 -0.04 16.30
CA THR A 69 -11.65 -0.28 15.07
C THR A 69 -12.62 0.87 14.83
N ALA A 70 -13.36 1.31 15.84
CA ALA A 70 -14.28 2.44 15.73
C ALA A 70 -13.57 3.76 15.37
N PHE A 71 -12.39 4.00 15.96
CA PHE A 71 -11.58 5.15 15.57
C PHE A 71 -11.13 5.04 14.11
N PHE A 72 -10.59 3.88 13.71
CA PHE A 72 -10.12 3.65 12.35
C PHE A 72 -11.26 3.79 11.33
N ASP A 73 -12.43 3.24 11.62
CA ASP A 73 -13.63 3.38 10.79
C ASP A 73 -14.02 4.86 10.63
N SER A 74 -13.83 5.69 11.66
CA SER A 74 -14.08 7.14 11.59
C SER A 74 -13.16 7.92 10.63
N ILE A 75 -12.00 7.36 10.28
CA ILE A 75 -11.02 7.95 9.35
C ILE A 75 -10.89 7.17 8.05
N LEU A 76 -11.58 6.04 7.91
CA LEU A 76 -11.48 5.16 6.74
C LEU A 76 -11.98 5.82 5.45
N ASP A 77 -12.86 6.82 5.57
CA ASP A 77 -13.34 7.62 4.44
C ASP A 77 -12.34 8.69 3.99
N ASP A 78 -11.28 8.93 4.75
CA ASP A 78 -10.25 9.87 4.33
C ASP A 78 -9.51 9.37 3.08
N PRO A 79 -9.39 10.19 2.01
CA PRO A 79 -8.73 9.78 0.78
C PRO A 79 -7.30 9.28 0.98
N LEU A 80 -6.52 9.87 1.90
CA LEU A 80 -5.15 9.44 2.16
C LEU A 80 -5.12 8.07 2.84
N VAL A 81 -5.99 7.83 3.82
CA VAL A 81 -6.11 6.51 4.46
C VAL A 81 -6.48 5.46 3.42
N ARG A 82 -7.48 5.73 2.57
CA ARG A 82 -7.94 4.81 1.51
C ARG A 82 -6.82 4.41 0.54
N VAL A 83 -6.04 5.37 0.05
CA VAL A 83 -4.96 5.06 -0.90
C VAL A 83 -3.80 4.32 -0.23
N MET A 84 -3.62 4.50 1.08
CA MET A 84 -2.59 3.82 1.87
C MET A 84 -3.00 2.41 2.35
N LEU A 85 -4.26 2.00 2.21
CA LEU A 85 -4.71 0.65 2.61
C LEU A 85 -3.91 -0.45 1.89
N PRO A 86 -3.64 -1.59 2.54
CA PRO A 86 -2.84 -2.68 1.98
C PRO A 86 -3.64 -3.57 1.01
N ILE A 87 -4.32 -2.96 0.05
CA ILE A 87 -5.17 -3.62 -0.94
C ILE A 87 -4.74 -3.28 -2.36
N PRO A 88 -4.97 -4.18 -3.34
CA PRO A 88 -4.76 -3.89 -4.75
C PRO A 88 -5.47 -2.62 -5.19
N LYS A 89 -4.83 -1.85 -6.08
CA LYS A 89 -5.44 -0.65 -6.66
C LYS A 89 -6.66 -1.01 -7.52
N THR A 90 -7.67 -0.14 -7.49
CA THR A 90 -8.92 -0.26 -8.26
C THR A 90 -8.99 0.74 -9.42
N ASP A 91 -8.10 1.72 -9.45
CA ASP A 91 -7.96 2.76 -10.47
C ASP A 91 -6.51 2.84 -10.98
N THR A 92 -6.05 4.01 -11.46
CA THR A 92 -4.66 4.20 -11.90
C THR A 92 -3.65 3.94 -10.78
N GLY A 93 -4.04 4.12 -9.52
CA GLY A 93 -3.21 3.94 -8.33
C GLY A 93 -2.14 5.00 -8.18
N VAL A 94 -2.30 6.17 -8.81
CA VAL A 94 -1.34 7.27 -8.70
C VAL A 94 -2.03 8.48 -8.08
N TYR A 95 -1.47 9.00 -6.99
CA TYR A 95 -2.10 10.05 -6.20
C TYR A 95 -1.12 11.16 -5.85
N PHE A 96 -1.64 12.35 -5.63
CA PHE A 96 -0.89 13.49 -5.09
C PHE A 96 -1.62 14.07 -3.89
N VAL A 97 -0.92 14.25 -2.77
CA VAL A 97 -1.41 14.94 -1.57
C VAL A 97 -0.50 16.13 -1.26
N ALA A 98 -1.09 17.26 -0.86
CA ALA A 98 -0.31 18.44 -0.48
C ALA A 98 0.22 18.29 0.96
N GLU A 99 1.46 18.68 1.19
CA GLU A 99 2.11 18.75 2.51
C GLU A 99 1.70 20.03 3.25
N THR A 100 0.43 20.12 3.63
CA THR A 100 -0.10 21.27 4.38
C THR A 100 0.07 21.15 5.89
N ASP A 101 0.32 19.93 6.39
CA ASP A 101 0.52 19.64 7.82
C ASP A 101 1.99 19.33 8.10
N PRO A 102 2.60 19.88 9.18
CA PRO A 102 3.99 19.60 9.52
C PRO A 102 4.29 18.14 9.83
N ASN A 103 3.28 17.34 10.21
CA ASN A 103 3.42 15.91 10.54
C ASN A 103 3.04 15.00 9.36
N MET A 104 2.94 15.53 8.13
CA MET A 104 2.51 14.74 6.96
C MET A 104 3.44 13.55 6.69
N VAL A 105 4.75 13.73 6.84
CA VAL A 105 5.73 12.66 6.58
C VAL A 105 5.59 11.56 7.62
N GLU A 106 5.44 11.92 8.89
CA GLU A 106 5.20 11.02 10.02
C GLU A 106 3.89 10.25 9.81
N LEU A 107 2.83 10.93 9.36
CA LEU A 107 1.56 10.30 8.99
C LEU A 107 1.73 9.28 7.87
N LEU A 108 2.45 9.62 6.80
CA LEU A 108 2.71 8.72 5.67
C LEU A 108 3.51 7.49 6.11
N VAL A 109 4.54 7.68 6.94
CA VAL A 109 5.36 6.59 7.49
C VAL A 109 4.48 5.67 8.33
N MET A 110 3.69 6.23 9.23
CA MET A 110 2.77 5.48 10.07
C MET A 110 1.74 4.70 9.25
N LEU A 111 1.04 5.34 8.30
CA LEU A 111 0.06 4.66 7.44
C LEU A 111 0.70 3.53 6.64
N SER A 112 1.98 3.68 6.23
CA SER A 112 2.68 2.63 5.50
C SER A 112 2.86 1.33 6.30
N THR A 113 2.87 1.41 7.63
CA THR A 113 2.99 0.24 8.52
C THR A 113 1.79 -0.70 8.45
N MET A 114 0.63 -0.26 7.93
CA MET A 114 -0.49 -1.13 7.61
C MET A 114 -0.12 -2.27 6.65
N SER A 115 0.91 -2.06 5.82
CA SER A 115 1.39 -3.02 4.82
C SER A 115 2.74 -3.63 5.19
N SER A 116 3.63 -2.87 5.83
CA SER A 116 4.87 -3.42 6.37
C SER A 116 5.45 -2.55 7.49
N PRO A 117 5.68 -3.09 8.69
CA PRO A 117 6.39 -2.35 9.73
C PRO A 117 7.91 -2.36 9.56
N ILE A 118 8.45 -3.23 8.71
CA ILE A 118 9.90 -3.45 8.59
C ILE A 118 10.54 -2.71 7.41
N PHE A 119 9.76 -2.28 6.41
CA PHE A 119 10.27 -1.58 5.23
C PHE A 119 9.66 -0.20 5.13
N ASN A 120 10.51 0.83 5.27
CA ASN A 120 10.09 2.20 4.98
C ASN A 120 9.96 2.38 3.45
N VAL A 121 8.73 2.62 3.00
CA VAL A 121 8.37 2.88 1.60
C VAL A 121 8.13 4.35 1.32
N VAL A 122 8.32 5.20 2.33
CA VAL A 122 8.30 6.65 2.24
C VAL A 122 9.74 7.11 2.00
N SER A 123 9.97 7.76 0.87
CA SER A 123 11.30 8.24 0.50
C SER A 123 11.23 9.67 -0.04
N PRO A 124 12.26 10.48 0.18
CA PRO A 124 12.26 11.83 -0.34
C PRO A 124 12.48 11.85 -1.86
N MET A 125 11.73 12.68 -2.58
CA MET A 125 11.78 12.78 -4.05
C MET A 125 13.18 13.10 -4.61
N TRP A 126 14.00 13.82 -3.84
CA TRP A 126 15.37 14.18 -4.24
C TRP A 126 16.37 13.04 -4.11
N SER A 127 16.09 11.99 -3.33
CA SER A 127 17.05 10.91 -3.07
C SER A 127 16.91 9.71 -3.99
N ILE A 128 16.02 9.78 -4.98
CA ILE A 128 15.62 8.60 -5.75
C ILE A 128 16.21 8.57 -7.16
N ASP A 129 16.58 7.37 -7.60
CA ASP A 129 16.78 7.05 -9.01
C ASP A 129 15.45 6.54 -9.60
N PRO A 130 14.85 7.24 -10.58
CA PRO A 130 13.61 6.81 -11.21
C PRO A 130 13.65 5.38 -11.76
N LYS A 131 14.78 4.93 -12.33
CA LYS A 131 14.89 3.58 -12.89
C LYS A 131 14.80 2.50 -11.80
N VAL A 132 15.36 2.78 -10.62
CA VAL A 132 15.24 1.89 -9.46
C VAL A 132 13.82 1.89 -8.92
N TRP A 133 13.17 3.06 -8.89
CA TRP A 133 11.79 3.20 -8.41
C TRP A 133 10.77 2.52 -9.30
N VAL A 134 10.91 2.62 -10.61
CA VAL A 134 10.06 1.88 -11.56
C VAL A 134 10.11 0.39 -11.26
N LYS A 135 11.27 -0.18 -10.95
CA LYS A 135 11.39 -1.60 -10.57
C LYS A 135 10.63 -1.91 -9.27
N ARG A 136 10.69 -1.02 -8.27
CA ARG A 136 9.99 -1.19 -6.99
C ARG A 136 8.47 -1.25 -7.15
N LEU A 137 7.92 -0.49 -8.11
CA LEU A 137 6.49 -0.48 -8.41
C LEU A 137 5.95 -1.83 -8.90
N TYR A 138 6.83 -2.75 -9.34
CA TYR A 138 6.47 -4.12 -9.73
C TYR A 138 6.67 -5.15 -8.63
N ASN A 139 7.11 -4.76 -7.42
CA ASN A 139 7.39 -5.72 -6.36
C ASN A 139 6.13 -6.24 -5.67
N SER A 140 5.11 -5.40 -5.49
CA SER A 140 3.90 -5.77 -4.76
C SER A 140 2.66 -5.06 -5.30
N ASN A 141 1.49 -5.69 -5.23
CA ASN A 141 0.21 -5.01 -5.49
C ASN A 141 -0.46 -4.43 -4.24
N ILE A 142 0.09 -4.64 -3.04
CA ILE A 142 -0.54 -4.19 -1.78
C ILE A 142 0.32 -3.24 -0.95
N GLN A 143 1.58 -3.01 -1.31
CA GLN A 143 2.45 -2.07 -0.61
C GLN A 143 2.47 -0.73 -1.36
N PRO A 144 1.76 0.31 -0.90
CA PRO A 144 1.86 1.64 -1.51
C PRO A 144 3.30 2.15 -1.44
N GLN A 145 3.75 2.83 -2.48
CA GLN A 145 5.04 3.51 -2.54
C GLN A 145 4.82 5.01 -2.38
N VAL A 146 5.65 5.69 -1.60
CA VAL A 146 5.44 7.12 -1.29
C VAL A 146 6.70 7.92 -1.57
N LEU A 147 6.54 9.01 -2.31
CA LEU A 147 7.58 10.01 -2.57
C LEU A 147 7.16 11.34 -1.96
N HIS A 148 7.91 11.83 -0.98
CA HIS A 148 7.59 13.06 -0.23
C HIS A 148 8.52 14.22 -0.57
N GLY A 149 8.13 15.43 -0.16
CA GLY A 149 8.87 16.67 -0.41
C GLY A 149 8.99 17.01 -1.90
N VAL A 150 7.98 16.65 -2.69
CA VAL A 150 7.88 16.96 -4.12
C VAL A 150 7.73 18.48 -4.33
N ARG A 151 8.49 19.03 -5.27
CA ARG A 151 8.45 20.47 -5.61
C ARG A 151 8.10 20.68 -7.08
N PRO A 152 7.72 21.90 -7.52
CA PRO A 152 7.45 22.17 -8.93
C PRO A 152 8.61 21.79 -9.87
N ALA A 153 9.86 21.86 -9.38
CA ALA A 153 11.05 21.45 -10.14
C ALA A 153 11.13 19.93 -10.43
N ASP A 154 10.36 19.09 -9.71
CA ASP A 154 10.33 17.64 -9.90
C ASP A 154 9.28 17.17 -10.94
N THR A 155 8.55 18.09 -11.59
CA THR A 155 7.40 17.77 -12.45
C THR A 155 7.72 16.72 -13.52
N ASP A 156 8.84 16.86 -14.24
CA ASP A 156 9.22 15.90 -15.29
C ASP A 156 9.45 14.49 -14.71
N LYS A 157 10.16 14.43 -13.57
CA LYS A 157 10.40 13.17 -12.84
C LYS A 157 9.09 12.55 -12.34
N MET A 158 8.13 13.37 -11.90
CA MET A 158 6.80 12.89 -11.52
C MET A 158 6.04 12.31 -12.70
N VAL A 159 6.09 12.94 -13.88
CA VAL A 159 5.38 12.45 -15.07
C VAL A 159 5.85 11.05 -15.44
N ASP A 160 7.17 10.83 -15.49
CA ASP A 160 7.76 9.53 -15.81
C ASP A 160 7.34 8.44 -14.80
N LEU A 161 7.43 8.77 -13.50
CA LEU A 161 7.09 7.85 -12.43
C LEU A 161 5.58 7.57 -12.37
N ALA A 162 4.74 8.58 -12.59
CA ALA A 162 3.29 8.45 -12.63
C ALA A 162 2.85 7.57 -13.80
N GLN A 163 3.44 7.73 -14.97
CA GLN A 163 3.13 6.92 -16.14
C GLN A 163 3.51 5.45 -15.90
N ALA A 164 4.69 5.19 -15.30
CA ALA A 164 5.09 3.84 -14.94
C ALA A 164 4.19 3.23 -13.85
N ALA A 165 3.82 4.02 -12.84
CA ALA A 165 2.97 3.57 -11.75
C ALA A 165 1.57 3.20 -12.21
N ALA A 166 1.01 3.96 -13.16
CA ALA A 166 -0.31 3.70 -13.73
C ALA A 166 -0.46 2.27 -14.29
N THR A 167 0.60 1.72 -14.89
CA THR A 167 0.60 0.35 -15.44
C THR A 167 1.20 -0.70 -14.49
N SER A 168 1.79 -0.28 -13.37
CA SER A 168 2.39 -1.17 -12.37
C SER A 168 1.35 -1.73 -11.38
N PRO A 169 1.63 -2.84 -10.67
CA PRO A 169 0.75 -3.35 -9.63
C PRO A 169 0.66 -2.44 -8.39
N SER A 170 1.73 -1.74 -8.02
CA SER A 170 1.75 -0.90 -6.82
C SER A 170 0.98 0.41 -6.98
N LYS A 171 0.52 0.96 -5.85
CA LYS A 171 0.10 2.36 -5.75
C LYS A 171 1.33 3.27 -5.58
N LEU A 172 1.28 4.47 -6.14
CA LEU A 172 2.27 5.52 -5.96
C LEU A 172 1.61 6.80 -5.44
N ILE A 173 2.10 7.30 -4.32
CA ILE A 173 1.62 8.52 -3.69
C ILE A 173 2.75 9.54 -3.72
N PHE A 174 2.48 10.69 -4.31
CA PHE A 174 3.33 11.87 -4.21
C PHE A 174 2.81 12.77 -3.08
N SER A 175 3.73 13.31 -2.30
CA SER A 175 3.48 14.26 -1.23
C SER A 175 4.41 15.46 -1.42
N GLY A 176 3.89 16.68 -1.40
CA GLY A 176 4.74 17.86 -1.60
C GLY A 176 3.99 19.19 -1.64
N SER A 177 4.64 20.21 -2.22
CA SER A 177 4.12 21.58 -2.25
C SER A 177 2.81 21.69 -3.03
N GLU A 178 1.87 22.50 -2.51
CA GLU A 178 0.51 22.58 -3.07
C GLU A 178 0.48 23.06 -4.53
N ASP A 179 1.45 23.92 -4.90
CA ASP A 179 1.67 24.53 -6.22
C ASP A 179 2.23 23.58 -7.29
N VAL A 180 2.51 22.33 -6.94
CA VAL A 180 2.96 21.31 -7.90
C VAL A 180 1.86 21.02 -8.93
N VAL A 181 2.23 21.09 -10.22
CA VAL A 181 1.35 20.66 -11.30
C VAL A 181 1.29 19.13 -11.32
N VAL A 182 0.12 18.58 -11.00
CA VAL A 182 -0.08 17.14 -10.89
C VAL A 182 -0.17 16.51 -12.29
N PRO A 183 0.62 15.45 -12.59
CA PRO A 183 0.53 14.74 -13.86
C PRO A 183 -0.87 14.19 -14.11
N ARG A 184 -1.31 14.12 -15.38
CA ARG A 184 -2.66 13.63 -15.74
C ARG A 184 -2.95 12.20 -15.25
N ALA A 185 -1.93 11.36 -15.11
CA ALA A 185 -2.06 10.00 -14.59
C ALA A 185 -2.34 9.96 -13.08
N ALA A 186 -2.05 11.04 -12.36
CA ALA A 186 -2.20 11.17 -10.92
C ALA A 186 -3.47 11.94 -10.52
N LYS A 187 -4.15 11.45 -9.48
CA LYS A 187 -5.31 12.11 -8.90
C LYS A 187 -4.88 12.93 -7.69
N ARG A 188 -5.18 14.24 -7.68
CA ARG A 188 -5.04 15.07 -6.49
C ARG A 188 -6.07 14.65 -5.45
N ILE A 189 -5.61 14.37 -4.23
CA ILE A 189 -6.44 14.03 -3.08
C ILE A 189 -6.20 15.04 -1.97
N THR A 190 -7.22 15.22 -1.13
CA THR A 190 -7.16 16.05 0.07
C THR A 190 -7.34 15.17 1.27
N THR A 191 -6.63 15.47 2.36
CA THR A 191 -6.72 14.72 3.61
C THR A 191 -7.11 15.62 4.76
N ARG A 192 -7.87 15.05 5.70
CA ARG A 192 -8.28 15.61 6.98
C ARG A 192 -8.04 14.61 8.11
N VAL A 193 -7.15 13.62 7.92
CA VAL A 193 -6.83 12.58 8.92
C VAL A 193 -6.32 13.19 10.22
N ILE A 194 -5.65 14.34 10.13
CA ILE A 194 -5.26 15.17 11.26
C ILE A 194 -6.25 16.35 11.30
N PRO A 195 -7.46 16.21 11.87
CA PRO A 195 -8.29 17.37 12.12
C PRO A 195 -7.57 18.35 13.04
N SER A 196 -7.81 19.65 12.85
CA SER A 196 -7.33 20.70 13.75
C SER A 196 -7.83 20.56 15.20
N ASN A 197 -8.78 19.67 15.46
CA ASN A 197 -9.37 19.41 16.78
C ASN A 197 -9.05 18.02 17.35
N ARG A 198 -8.12 17.26 16.77
CA ARG A 198 -7.66 15.97 17.32
C ARG A 198 -6.16 15.99 17.61
N ASP A 199 -5.78 15.28 18.66
CA ASP A 199 -4.37 15.07 18.98
C ASP A 199 -3.76 14.04 18.02
N PHE A 200 -2.67 14.41 17.36
CA PHE A 200 -1.90 13.51 16.50
C PHE A 200 -1.45 12.25 17.26
N ASN A 201 -1.23 12.34 18.58
CA ASN A 201 -0.86 11.19 19.41
C ASN A 201 -1.92 10.09 19.44
N GLU A 202 -3.22 10.42 19.31
CA GLU A 202 -4.28 9.42 19.25
C GLU A 202 -4.18 8.58 17.97
N ILE A 203 -3.79 9.22 16.86
CA ILE A 203 -3.58 8.59 15.57
C ILE A 203 -2.31 7.71 15.63
N LEU A 204 -1.24 8.21 16.24
CA LEU A 204 0.01 7.47 16.47
C LEU A 204 -0.20 6.20 17.31
N ALA A 205 -1.13 6.22 18.26
CA ALA A 205 -1.38 5.11 19.17
C ALA A 205 -2.14 3.93 18.52
N LEU A 206 -2.69 4.10 17.31
CA LEU A 206 -3.43 3.02 16.65
C LEU A 206 -2.53 1.84 16.27
N PRO A 207 -3.02 0.59 16.37
CA PRO A 207 -2.25 -0.60 15.99
C PRO A 207 -2.31 -0.81 14.46
N TRP A 208 -1.67 0.09 13.70
CA TRP A 208 -1.75 0.16 12.24
C TRP A 208 -1.46 -1.15 11.52
N GLU A 209 -0.45 -1.91 11.97
CA GLU A 209 -0.16 -3.24 11.43
C GLU A 209 -1.36 -4.20 11.54
N SER A 210 -2.02 -4.21 12.71
CA SER A 210 -3.17 -5.07 12.97
C SER A 210 -4.42 -4.58 12.23
N LEU A 211 -4.58 -3.27 12.08
CA LEU A 211 -5.63 -2.65 11.27
C LEU A 211 -5.46 -2.99 9.79
N GLY A 212 -4.23 -2.91 9.26
CA GLY A 212 -3.90 -3.31 7.90
C GLY A 212 -4.18 -4.79 7.63
N ALA A 213 -3.78 -5.69 8.55
CA ALA A 213 -4.13 -7.10 8.46
C ALA A 213 -5.64 -7.35 8.52
N TYR A 214 -6.36 -6.61 9.36
CA TYR A 214 -7.82 -6.68 9.47
C TYR A 214 -8.52 -6.26 8.17
N VAL A 215 -8.14 -5.12 7.59
CA VAL A 215 -8.68 -4.64 6.30
C VAL A 215 -8.37 -5.63 5.18
N LEU A 216 -7.12 -6.10 5.08
CA LEU A 216 -6.73 -7.03 4.03
C LEU A 216 -7.49 -8.36 4.14
N ARG A 217 -7.72 -8.88 5.36
CA ARG A 217 -8.56 -10.07 5.54
C ARG A 217 -9.98 -9.87 5.04
N LYS A 218 -10.60 -8.72 5.37
CA LYS A 218 -11.94 -8.38 4.85
C LYS A 218 -11.94 -8.33 3.32
N TYR A 219 -10.93 -7.68 2.73
CA TYR A 219 -10.77 -7.62 1.28
C TYR A 219 -10.65 -9.03 0.66
N MET A 220 -9.77 -9.87 1.21
CA MET A 220 -9.55 -11.25 0.75
C MET A 220 -10.79 -12.14 0.90
N ARG A 221 -11.68 -11.84 1.84
CA ARG A 221 -12.97 -12.53 2.03
C ARG A 221 -14.14 -11.87 1.30
N ARG A 222 -13.91 -10.75 0.60
CA ARG A 222 -14.95 -9.93 -0.06
C ARG A 222 -15.99 -9.36 0.90
N GLU A 223 -15.56 -9.02 2.12
CA GLU A 223 -16.36 -8.41 3.18
C GLU A 223 -16.10 -6.90 3.32
N LEU A 224 -15.28 -6.33 2.42
CA LEU A 224 -14.90 -4.93 2.45
C LEU A 224 -15.70 -4.14 1.42
N GLU A 225 -16.46 -3.16 1.88
CA GLU A 225 -17.18 -2.18 1.07
C GLU A 225 -16.36 -0.87 1.08
N LEU A 226 -15.84 -0.44 -0.08
CA LEU A 226 -15.04 0.80 -0.25
C LEU A 226 -15.61 1.71 -1.32
#